data_AF-A0A3N9XXB9-F1
#
_entry.id   AF-A0A3N9XXB9-F1
#
_cell.length_a   1.000
_cell.length_b   1.000
_cell.length_c   1.000
_cell.angle_alpha   90.00
_cell.angle_beta   90.00
_cell.angle_gamma   90.00
#
_symmetry.space_group_name_H-M   'P 1'
#
loop_
_entity.id
_entity.type
_entity.pdbx_description
1 polymer ?
#
loop_
_entity_poly.entity_id
_entity_poly.type
_entity_poly.pdbx_seq_one_letter_code
_entity_poly.pdbx_strand_id
1 'polypeptide(L)'
;GILYVAAHLPRPSVSGLPEAAGEELLGLVQALGGRTLGLFSSRRAAQQAAELLRARTDLPVLLQGEEALPLLVRRFREERASCLFGVMSLWQGVDVPGDACQLVVIDRLPFPRPDEPLAAARAAAVDAGGGSGFAAVSVPIAAVRLAQGVGRLIRATGDKGVVAVLDSRLETARGYGPFLRRSLPPFWYTTRPEVARGALERLAKS
;
A
#
# COMPACT_ATOMS: atom_id res chain seq x y z
N GLY A 1 -5.70 7.56 12.11
CA GLY A 1 -5.62 7.69 10.65
C GLY A 1 -6.89 7.19 9.97
N ILE A 2 -6.91 7.22 8.65
CA ILE A 2 -8.01 6.72 7.79
C ILE A 2 -7.55 5.49 7.01
N LEU A 3 -8.42 4.50 6.87
CA LEU A 3 -8.26 3.40 5.91
C LEU A 3 -9.23 3.66 4.76
N TYR A 4 -8.68 4.03 3.62
CA TYR A 4 -9.39 4.18 2.37
C TYR A 4 -9.21 2.94 1.50
N VAL A 5 -10.31 2.39 1.00
CA VAL A 5 -10.31 1.32 0.00
C VAL A 5 -10.98 1.82 -1.27
N ALA A 6 -10.25 1.82 -2.38
CA ALA A 6 -10.75 2.25 -3.67
C ALA A 6 -11.67 1.17 -4.29
N ALA A 7 -12.86 1.01 -3.70
CA ALA A 7 -13.80 -0.06 -4.04
C ALA A 7 -14.40 0.07 -5.45
N HIS A 8 -14.35 1.28 -6.02
CA HIS A 8 -14.79 1.57 -7.39
C HIS A 8 -13.81 1.09 -8.47
N LEU A 9 -12.57 0.76 -8.09
CA LEU A 9 -11.57 0.29 -9.05
C LEU A 9 -11.86 -1.15 -9.51
N PRO A 10 -11.56 -1.47 -10.78
CA PRO A 10 -11.59 -2.86 -11.23
C PRO A 10 -10.62 -3.70 -10.40
N ARG A 11 -10.85 -5.01 -10.37
CA ARG A 11 -9.90 -5.93 -9.72
C ARG A 11 -8.53 -5.78 -10.38
N PRO A 12 -7.43 -5.78 -9.59
CA PRO A 12 -6.10 -5.62 -10.16
C PRO A 12 -5.77 -6.76 -11.12
N SER A 13 -5.11 -6.42 -12.23
CA SER A 13 -4.61 -7.37 -13.23
C SER A 13 -3.44 -8.20 -12.67
N VAL A 14 -2.96 -9.20 -13.40
CA VAL A 14 -1.84 -10.04 -12.94
C VAL A 14 -0.53 -9.25 -12.80
N SER A 15 -0.32 -8.21 -13.62
CA SER A 15 0.95 -7.47 -13.69
C SER A 15 0.75 -5.98 -13.98
N GLY A 16 1.64 -5.16 -13.43
CA GLY A 16 1.63 -3.71 -13.59
C GLY A 16 0.57 -2.99 -12.76
N LEU A 17 0.56 -1.67 -12.90
CA LEU A 17 -0.43 -0.76 -12.33
C LEU A 17 -1.51 -0.47 -13.39
N PRO A 18 -2.78 -0.85 -13.16
CA PRO A 18 -3.88 -0.46 -14.05
C PRO A 18 -4.01 1.06 -14.13
N GLU A 19 -4.37 1.59 -15.29
CA GLU A 19 -4.50 3.03 -15.52
C GLU A 19 -5.42 3.72 -14.49
N ALA A 20 -6.61 3.14 -14.23
CA ALA A 20 -7.54 3.67 -13.23
C ALA A 20 -6.94 3.70 -11.80
N ALA A 21 -6.08 2.74 -11.45
CA ALA A 21 -5.38 2.74 -10.17
C ALA A 21 -4.24 3.79 -10.16
N GLY A 22 -3.58 4.01 -11.29
CA GLY A 22 -2.61 5.09 -11.47
C GLY A 22 -3.23 6.47 -11.30
N GLU A 23 -4.38 6.72 -11.93
CA GLU A 23 -5.10 8.00 -11.80
C GLU A 23 -5.61 8.21 -10.37
N GLU A 24 -6.07 7.15 -9.69
CA GLU A 24 -6.44 7.25 -8.28
C GLU A 24 -5.22 7.56 -7.38
N LEU A 25 -4.08 6.91 -7.61
CA LEU A 25 -2.81 7.20 -6.94
C LEU A 25 -2.41 8.68 -7.16
N LEU A 26 -2.44 9.15 -8.40
CA LEU A 26 -2.12 10.53 -8.77
C LEU A 26 -2.99 11.52 -8.00
N GLY A 27 -4.31 11.31 -7.97
CA GLY A 27 -5.24 12.18 -7.25
C GLY A 27 -4.98 12.22 -5.74
N LEU A 28 -4.64 11.08 -5.13
CA LEU A 28 -4.29 11.03 -3.69
C LEU A 28 -2.97 11.74 -3.40
N VAL A 29 -1.95 11.51 -4.23
CA VAL A 29 -0.61 12.12 -4.07
C VAL A 29 -0.68 13.63 -4.25
N GLN A 30 -1.41 14.12 -5.26
CA GLN A 30 -1.61 15.56 -5.48
C GLN A 30 -2.39 16.21 -4.34
N ALA A 31 -3.42 15.55 -3.80
CA ALA A 31 -4.18 16.06 -2.67
C ALA A 31 -3.31 16.28 -1.41
N LEU A 32 -2.25 15.48 -1.24
CA LEU A 32 -1.31 15.60 -0.12
C LEU A 32 -0.07 16.44 -0.45
N GLY A 33 0.29 16.59 -1.73
CA GLY A 33 1.54 17.22 -2.16
C GLY A 33 2.77 16.38 -1.81
N GLY A 34 2.72 15.07 -2.07
CA GLY A 34 3.82 14.15 -1.75
C GLY A 34 3.61 13.41 -0.43
N ARG A 35 4.64 13.29 0.43
CA ARG A 35 4.61 12.57 1.71
C ARG A 35 4.05 11.16 1.61
N THR A 36 4.33 10.52 0.48
CA THR A 36 3.68 9.28 0.07
C THR A 36 4.66 8.12 0.01
N LEU A 37 4.34 7.05 0.71
CA LEU A 37 4.99 5.75 0.60
C LEU A 37 4.14 4.82 -0.27
N GLY A 38 4.67 4.42 -1.43
CA GLY A 38 4.02 3.50 -2.36
C GLY A 38 4.56 2.08 -2.25
N LEU A 39 3.70 1.16 -1.82
CA LEU A 39 3.97 -0.25 -1.60
C LEU A 39 3.36 -1.09 -2.73
N PHE A 40 4.19 -1.44 -3.71
CA PHE A 40 3.75 -2.09 -4.92
C PHE A 40 3.97 -3.61 -4.91
N SER A 41 3.09 -4.32 -5.61
CA SER A 41 3.12 -5.77 -5.79
C SER A 41 4.25 -6.25 -6.71
N SER A 42 4.77 -5.36 -7.56
CA SER A 42 5.84 -5.67 -8.50
C SER A 42 6.70 -4.44 -8.80
N ARG A 43 7.95 -4.66 -9.22
CA ARG A 43 8.84 -3.57 -9.68
C ARG A 43 8.23 -2.81 -10.86
N ARG A 44 7.55 -3.54 -11.77
CA ARG A 44 6.85 -2.94 -12.91
C ARG A 44 5.77 -1.95 -12.46
N ALA A 45 4.94 -2.32 -11.48
CA ALA A 45 3.91 -1.42 -10.97
C ALA A 45 4.52 -0.17 -10.29
N ALA A 46 5.61 -0.34 -9.52
CA ALA A 46 6.33 0.79 -8.92
C ALA A 46 6.93 1.73 -9.98
N GLN A 47 7.53 1.17 -11.04
CA GLN A 47 8.07 1.94 -12.16
C GLN A 47 6.98 2.74 -12.87
N GLN A 48 5.85 2.10 -13.20
CA GLN A 48 4.72 2.76 -13.87
C GLN A 48 4.13 3.89 -13.01
N ALA A 49 4.01 3.67 -11.70
CA ALA A 49 3.60 4.72 -10.77
C ALA A 49 4.57 5.90 -10.75
N ALA A 50 5.88 5.62 -10.74
CA ALA A 50 6.91 6.64 -10.71
C ALA A 50 6.93 7.47 -12.01
N GLU A 51 6.85 6.82 -13.16
CA GLU A 51 6.74 7.46 -14.47
C GLU A 51 5.51 8.36 -14.56
N LEU A 52 4.35 7.87 -14.10
CA LEU A 52 3.11 8.65 -14.08
C LEU A 52 3.26 9.93 -13.25
N LEU A 53 3.78 9.85 -12.03
CA LEU A 53 3.94 11.03 -11.17
C LEU A 53 4.99 12.00 -11.67
N ARG A 54 6.11 11.52 -12.21
CA ARG A 54 7.14 12.37 -12.83
C ARG A 54 6.60 13.10 -14.06
N ALA A 55 5.68 12.50 -14.81
CA ALA A 55 5.09 13.11 -15.98
C ALA A 55 3.97 14.11 -15.67
N ARG A 56 3.34 14.03 -14.49
CA ARG A 56 2.11 14.76 -14.16
C ARG A 56 2.24 15.69 -12.95
N THR A 57 3.39 15.70 -12.28
CA THR A 57 3.67 16.49 -11.09
C THR A 57 5.15 16.90 -11.04
N ASP A 58 5.45 17.97 -10.32
CA ASP A 58 6.83 18.39 -10.03
C ASP A 58 7.39 17.76 -8.74
N LEU A 59 6.71 16.74 -8.19
CA LEU A 59 7.09 16.12 -6.91
C LEU A 59 8.32 15.22 -7.10
N PRO A 60 9.30 15.24 -6.18
CA PRO A 60 10.40 14.30 -6.21
C PRO A 60 9.89 12.86 -6.04
N VAL A 61 10.18 11.98 -7.00
CA VAL A 61 9.85 10.56 -6.92
C VAL A 61 11.13 9.75 -6.73
N LEU A 62 11.24 9.12 -5.58
CA LEU A 62 12.32 8.26 -5.14
C LEU A 62 11.92 6.81 -5.42
N LEU A 63 12.58 6.15 -6.37
CA LEU A 63 12.22 4.80 -6.79
C LEU A 63 13.28 3.78 -6.38
N GLN A 64 12.83 2.69 -5.75
CA GLN A 64 13.68 1.55 -5.44
C GLN A 64 14.37 1.01 -6.69
N GLY A 65 15.69 0.90 -6.62
CA GLY A 65 16.53 0.39 -7.70
C GLY A 65 17.27 1.48 -8.46
N GLU A 66 16.89 2.74 -8.30
CA GLU A 66 17.63 3.89 -8.85
C GLU A 66 18.79 4.32 -7.95
N GLU A 67 18.62 4.17 -6.62
CA GLU A 67 19.65 4.44 -5.62
C GLU A 67 19.66 3.36 -4.53
N ALA A 68 20.69 3.38 -3.69
CA ALA A 68 20.76 2.54 -2.51
C ALA A 68 19.61 2.87 -1.54
N LEU A 69 18.93 1.84 -1.02
CA LEU A 69 17.77 2.02 -0.15
C LEU A 69 18.02 2.96 1.05
N PRO A 70 19.14 2.88 1.79
CA PRO A 70 19.38 3.80 2.90
C PRO A 70 19.39 5.27 2.47
N LEU A 71 19.86 5.56 1.25
CA LEU A 71 19.87 6.90 0.68
C LEU A 71 18.47 7.35 0.28
N LEU A 72 17.70 6.50 -0.41
CA LEU A 72 16.29 6.79 -0.74
C LEU A 72 15.45 7.09 0.52
N VAL A 73 15.64 6.29 1.57
CA VAL A 73 14.96 6.50 2.86
C VAL A 73 15.39 7.81 3.50
N ARG A 74 16.70 8.10 3.51
CA ARG A 74 17.20 9.38 4.03
C ARG A 74 16.62 10.57 3.27
N ARG A 75 16.63 10.53 1.94
CA ARG A 75 16.05 11.56 1.08
C ARG A 75 14.55 11.73 1.35
N PHE A 76 13.80 10.64 1.47
CA PHE A 76 12.37 10.70 1.79
C PHE A 76 12.09 11.36 3.14
N ARG A 77 13.01 11.21 4.11
CA ARG A 77 12.93 11.88 5.42
C ARG A 77 13.23 13.36 5.35
N GLU A 78 14.20 13.76 4.52
CA GLU A 78 14.66 15.14 4.38
C GLU A 78 13.76 15.97 3.43
N GLU A 79 13.29 15.34 2.36
CA GLU A 79 12.46 15.94 1.30
C GLU A 79 10.97 15.65 1.56
N ARG A 80 10.31 16.44 2.42
CA ARG A 80 8.89 16.19 2.80
C ARG A 80 7.93 16.06 1.60
N ALA A 81 8.13 16.83 0.53
CA ALA A 81 7.26 16.77 -0.66
C ALA A 81 7.53 15.56 -1.57
N SER A 82 8.40 14.62 -1.18
CA SER A 82 8.76 13.48 -2.01
C SER A 82 7.79 12.30 -1.89
N CYS A 83 7.85 11.41 -2.88
CA CYS A 83 7.18 10.12 -2.90
C CYS A 83 8.21 9.01 -2.97
N LEU A 84 8.12 8.01 -2.10
CA LEU A 84 9.04 6.89 -2.07
C LEU A 84 8.35 5.59 -2.47
N PHE A 85 8.75 5.03 -3.61
CA PHE A 85 8.09 3.89 -4.24
C PHE A 85 8.99 2.66 -4.30
N GLY A 86 8.42 1.50 -4.00
CA GLY A 86 9.13 0.23 -4.08
C GLY A 86 8.23 -0.97 -3.90
N VAL A 87 8.80 -2.17 -4.02
CA VAL A 87 8.06 -3.41 -3.75
C VAL A 87 7.86 -3.64 -2.26
N MET A 88 6.77 -4.31 -1.89
CA MET A 88 6.43 -4.54 -0.48
C MET A 88 7.54 -5.18 0.37
N SER A 89 8.34 -6.08 -0.20
CA SER A 89 9.45 -6.74 0.51
C SER A 89 10.55 -5.78 0.96
N LEU A 90 10.66 -4.61 0.33
CA LEU A 90 11.69 -3.63 0.63
C LEU A 90 11.57 -3.03 2.04
N TRP A 91 10.37 -3.03 2.61
CA TRP A 91 10.05 -2.17 3.75
C TRP A 91 10.07 -2.92 5.10
N GLN A 92 10.49 -4.19 5.10
CA GLN A 92 10.81 -4.94 6.32
C GLN A 92 12.14 -4.44 6.91
N GLY A 93 12.12 -3.26 7.56
CA GLY A 93 13.30 -2.70 8.24
C GLY A 93 13.51 -1.20 8.09
N VAL A 94 12.66 -0.51 7.34
CA VAL A 94 12.77 0.94 7.16
C VAL A 94 12.00 1.70 8.25
N ASP A 95 12.70 2.61 8.91
CA ASP A 95 12.13 3.56 9.87
C ASP A 95 11.88 4.92 9.20
N VAL A 96 10.65 5.19 8.78
CA VAL A 96 10.21 6.53 8.35
C VAL A 96 9.55 7.29 9.53
N PRO A 97 10.00 8.51 9.87
CA PRO A 97 9.39 9.39 10.88
C PRO A 97 7.97 9.85 10.50
N GLY A 98 7.15 10.15 11.51
CA GLY A 98 5.68 10.27 11.42
C GLY A 98 5.12 11.42 10.57
N ASP A 99 5.87 12.50 10.33
CA ASP A 99 5.44 13.62 9.47
C ASP A 99 5.91 13.50 8.02
N ALA A 100 7.01 12.77 7.78
CA ALA A 100 7.53 12.51 6.44
C ALA A 100 6.63 11.56 5.62
N CYS A 101 5.85 10.72 6.28
CA CYS A 101 4.90 9.80 5.64
C CYS A 101 3.49 9.99 6.20
N GLN A 102 2.60 10.56 5.40
CA GLN A 102 1.20 10.76 5.76
C GLN A 102 0.23 10.01 4.84
N LEU A 103 0.73 9.46 3.73
CA LEU A 103 -0.03 8.57 2.85
C LEU A 103 0.77 7.28 2.61
N VAL A 104 0.18 6.14 2.93
CA VAL A 104 0.67 4.82 2.49
C VAL A 104 -0.28 4.29 1.43
N VAL A 105 0.24 4.00 0.24
CA VAL A 105 -0.55 3.39 -0.85
C VAL A 105 -0.13 1.94 -1.05
N ILE A 106 -1.11 1.04 -1.15
CA ILE A 106 -0.92 -0.38 -1.45
C ILE A 106 -1.68 -0.67 -2.74
N ASP A 107 -0.98 -1.05 -3.80
CA ASP A 107 -1.60 -1.31 -5.12
C ASP A 107 -2.41 -2.62 -5.14
N ARG A 108 -1.99 -3.61 -4.34
CA ARG A 108 -2.57 -4.96 -4.33
C ARG A 108 -2.48 -5.60 -2.95
N LEU A 109 -3.47 -6.42 -2.62
CA LEU A 109 -3.39 -7.31 -1.48
C LEU A 109 -2.16 -8.24 -1.59
N PRO A 110 -1.30 -8.30 -0.56
CA PRO A 110 -0.01 -9.00 -0.58
C PRO A 110 -0.13 -10.49 -0.29
N PHE A 111 -0.96 -11.19 -1.07
CA PHE A 111 -1.01 -12.64 -1.01
C PHE A 111 0.36 -13.25 -1.35
N PRO A 112 0.70 -14.40 -0.75
CA PRO A 112 1.88 -15.14 -1.15
C PRO A 112 1.81 -15.46 -2.63
N ARG A 113 2.93 -15.28 -3.33
CA ARG A 113 3.02 -15.68 -4.72
C ARG A 113 3.11 -17.21 -4.83
N PRO A 114 2.64 -17.81 -5.93
CA PRO A 114 2.72 -19.26 -6.12
C PRO A 114 4.14 -19.82 -6.09
N ASP A 115 5.13 -18.99 -6.45
CA ASP A 115 6.56 -19.33 -6.46
C ASP A 115 7.22 -19.22 -5.08
N GLU A 116 6.50 -18.89 -4.01
CA GLU A 116 6.99 -18.92 -2.62
C GLU A 116 6.88 -20.34 -2.03
N PRO A 117 7.98 -21.15 -1.98
CA PRO A 117 7.88 -22.60 -1.82
C PRO A 117 7.27 -23.02 -0.48
N LEU A 118 7.60 -22.31 0.60
CA LEU A 118 7.10 -22.62 1.94
C LEU A 118 5.59 -22.34 2.07
N ALA A 119 5.13 -21.23 1.51
CA ALA A 119 3.70 -20.89 1.54
C ALA A 119 2.89 -21.86 0.67
N ALA A 120 3.41 -22.19 -0.52
CA ALA A 120 2.81 -23.16 -1.42
C ALA A 120 2.71 -24.55 -0.80
N ALA A 121 3.79 -25.06 -0.18
CA ALA A 121 3.80 -26.36 0.48
C ALA A 121 2.80 -26.43 1.65
N ARG A 122 2.71 -25.38 2.47
CA ARG A 122 1.74 -25.31 3.57
C ARG A 122 0.30 -25.27 3.07
N ALA A 123 0.02 -24.51 2.02
CA ALA A 123 -1.30 -24.46 1.42
C ALA A 123 -1.71 -25.84 0.86
N ALA A 124 -0.81 -26.49 0.12
CA ALA A 124 -1.04 -27.82 -0.44
C ALA A 124 -1.30 -28.88 0.64
N ALA A 125 -0.59 -28.82 1.78
CA ALA A 125 -0.84 -29.71 2.90
C ALA A 125 -2.23 -29.54 3.52
N VAL A 126 -2.73 -28.30 3.61
CA VAL A 126 -4.11 -28.02 4.08
C VAL A 126 -5.13 -28.51 3.07
N ASP A 127 -4.90 -28.28 1.77
CA ASP A 127 -5.80 -28.72 0.71
C ASP A 127 -5.89 -30.27 0.66
N ALA A 128 -4.77 -30.97 0.84
CA ALA A 128 -4.74 -32.43 0.94
C ALA A 128 -5.53 -32.99 2.14
N GLY A 129 -5.69 -32.19 3.20
CA GLY A 129 -6.53 -32.51 4.37
C GLY A 129 -8.00 -32.11 4.22
N GLY A 130 -8.44 -31.66 3.04
CA GLY A 130 -9.83 -31.22 2.78
C GLY A 130 -10.15 -29.80 3.27
N GLY A 131 -9.13 -29.04 3.69
CA GLY A 131 -9.28 -27.63 4.06
C GLY A 131 -9.12 -26.68 2.85
N SER A 132 -9.08 -25.38 3.13
CA SER A 132 -8.71 -24.36 2.14
C SER A 132 -7.36 -23.75 2.49
N GLY A 133 -6.32 -24.12 1.76
CA GLY A 133 -4.97 -23.56 1.90
C GLY A 133 -4.93 -22.06 1.65
N PHE A 134 -5.80 -21.55 0.75
CA PHE A 134 -5.96 -20.10 0.60
C PHE A 134 -6.45 -19.44 1.89
N ALA A 135 -7.52 -19.94 2.49
CA ALA A 135 -8.08 -19.36 3.72
C ALA A 135 -7.18 -19.55 4.94
N ALA A 136 -6.56 -20.73 5.10
CA ALA A 136 -5.77 -21.08 6.28
C ALA A 136 -4.32 -20.59 6.23
N VAL A 137 -3.76 -20.36 5.03
CA VAL A 137 -2.35 -19.98 4.86
C VAL A 137 -2.21 -18.63 4.17
N SER A 138 -2.81 -18.46 2.98
CA SER A 138 -2.60 -17.26 2.17
C SER A 138 -3.21 -16.01 2.80
N VAL A 139 -4.42 -16.11 3.35
CA VAL A 139 -5.12 -14.99 4.01
C VAL A 139 -4.38 -14.51 5.27
N PRO A 140 -3.95 -15.38 6.21
CA PRO A 140 -3.14 -14.96 7.36
C PRO A 140 -1.79 -14.34 6.96
N ILE A 141 -1.09 -14.88 5.97
CA ILE A 141 0.17 -14.28 5.47
C ILE A 141 -0.09 -12.87 4.93
N ALA A 142 -1.14 -12.69 4.12
CA ALA A 142 -1.52 -11.38 3.60
C ALA A 142 -1.88 -10.40 4.73
N ALA A 143 -2.60 -10.85 5.76
CA ALA A 143 -2.95 -10.02 6.92
C ALA A 143 -1.70 -9.48 7.63
N VAL A 144 -0.71 -10.35 7.88
CA VAL A 144 0.57 -9.96 8.51
C VAL A 144 1.32 -8.97 7.63
N ARG A 145 1.44 -9.23 6.33
CA ARG A 145 2.13 -8.34 5.38
C ARG A 145 1.46 -6.97 5.29
N LEU A 146 0.12 -6.92 5.27
CA LEU A 146 -0.63 -5.67 5.29
C LEU A 146 -0.39 -4.90 6.58
N ALA A 147 -0.53 -5.56 7.74
CA ALA A 147 -0.31 -4.92 9.04
C ALA A 147 1.13 -4.37 9.17
N GLN A 148 2.13 -5.08 8.63
CA GLN A 148 3.51 -4.61 8.60
C GLN A 148 3.72 -3.37 7.71
N GLY A 149 3.11 -3.35 6.51
CA GLY A 149 3.18 -2.19 5.61
C GLY A 149 2.49 -0.97 6.20
N VAL A 150 1.33 -1.18 6.83
CA VAL A 150 0.49 -0.13 7.41
C VAL A 150 1.01 0.39 8.75
N GLY A 151 1.59 -0.47 9.59
CA GLY A 151 2.18 -0.09 10.88
C GLY A 151 3.34 0.90 10.80
N ARG A 152 3.79 1.24 9.58
CA ARG A 152 4.79 2.30 9.35
C ARG A 152 4.19 3.71 9.41
N LEU A 153 2.89 3.84 9.15
CA LEU A 153 2.16 5.12 9.22
C LEU A 153 1.78 5.49 10.65
N ILE A 154 1.61 4.51 11.54
CA ILE A 154 1.18 4.75 12.92
C ILE A 154 2.27 4.25 13.85
N ARG A 155 3.07 5.17 14.40
CA ARG A 155 3.98 4.85 15.51
C ARG A 155 3.72 5.66 16.76
N ALA A 156 3.12 6.84 16.65
CA ALA A 156 2.70 7.63 17.79
C ALA A 156 1.17 7.82 17.81
N THR A 157 0.61 7.95 19.01
CA THR A 157 -0.82 8.16 19.30
C THR A 157 -1.41 9.43 18.65
N GLY A 158 -0.58 10.27 18.03
CA GLY A 158 -0.95 11.51 17.35
C GLY A 158 -0.73 11.54 15.83
N ASP A 159 -0.16 10.49 15.22
CA ASP A 159 0.15 10.48 13.79
C ASP A 159 -1.14 10.48 12.95
N LYS A 160 -1.29 11.51 12.10
CA LYS A 160 -2.42 11.65 11.18
C LYS A 160 -1.98 11.26 9.78
N GLY A 161 -2.71 10.35 9.17
CA GLY A 161 -2.45 9.90 7.81
C GLY A 161 -3.54 9.02 7.25
N VAL A 162 -3.39 8.68 5.98
CA VAL A 162 -4.29 7.82 5.22
C VAL A 162 -3.52 6.59 4.73
N VAL A 163 -4.12 5.41 4.92
CA VAL A 163 -3.74 4.19 4.21
C VAL A 163 -4.72 4.03 3.06
N ALA A 164 -4.24 4.05 1.82
CA ALA A 164 -5.03 3.80 0.64
C ALA A 164 -4.72 2.41 0.07
N VAL A 165 -5.73 1.55 -0.01
CA VAL A 165 -5.63 0.25 -0.67
C VAL A 165 -6.37 0.33 -2.01
N LEU A 166 -5.62 0.22 -3.11
CA LEU A 166 -6.13 0.31 -4.48
C LEU A 166 -6.65 -1.04 -5.03
N ASP A 167 -6.84 -2.00 -4.14
CA ASP A 167 -7.37 -3.32 -4.45
C ASP A 167 -8.80 -3.46 -3.94
N SER A 168 -9.77 -3.35 -4.85
CA SER A 168 -11.20 -3.44 -4.53
C SER A 168 -11.60 -4.76 -3.89
N ARG A 169 -10.76 -5.80 -3.95
CA ARG A 169 -10.99 -7.08 -3.25
C ARG A 169 -10.99 -6.94 -1.73
N LEU A 170 -10.31 -5.92 -1.17
CA LEU A 170 -10.37 -5.68 0.27
C LEU A 170 -11.79 -5.35 0.73
N GLU A 171 -12.62 -4.78 -0.15
CA GLU A 171 -14.04 -4.50 0.11
C GLU A 171 -14.98 -5.58 -0.44
N THR A 172 -14.76 -6.00 -1.69
CA THR A 172 -15.70 -6.88 -2.39
C THR A 172 -15.61 -8.35 -1.98
N ALA A 173 -14.46 -8.82 -1.46
CA ALA A 173 -14.30 -10.22 -1.09
C ALA A 173 -14.93 -10.54 0.28
N ARG A 174 -16.16 -11.05 0.26
CA ARG A 174 -16.93 -11.38 1.48
C ARG A 174 -16.26 -12.41 2.40
N GLY A 175 -15.51 -13.36 1.84
CA GLY A 175 -14.89 -14.45 2.61
C GLY A 175 -13.66 -14.05 3.43
N TYR A 176 -12.86 -13.07 2.98
CA TYR A 176 -11.60 -12.70 3.65
C TYR A 176 -11.40 -11.20 3.86
N GLY A 177 -12.10 -10.33 3.12
CA GLY A 177 -11.97 -8.88 3.23
C GLY A 177 -12.18 -8.36 4.66
N PRO A 178 -13.28 -8.76 5.36
CA PRO A 178 -13.49 -8.38 6.75
C PRO A 178 -12.38 -8.84 7.69
N PHE A 179 -11.79 -10.03 7.47
CA PHE A 179 -10.68 -10.52 8.27
C PHE A 179 -9.43 -9.65 8.07
N LEU A 180 -9.04 -9.39 6.82
CA LEU A 180 -7.89 -8.54 6.50
C LEU A 180 -8.03 -7.12 7.09
N ARG A 181 -9.22 -6.52 7.00
CA ARG A 181 -9.47 -5.19 7.58
C ARG A 181 -9.35 -5.17 9.10
N ARG A 182 -9.85 -6.21 9.79
CA ARG A 182 -9.73 -6.33 11.25
C ARG A 182 -8.30 -6.59 11.72
N SER A 183 -7.44 -7.13 10.86
CA SER A 183 -6.01 -7.30 11.17
C SER A 183 -5.20 -6.00 11.09
N LEU A 184 -5.78 -4.94 10.53
CA LEU A 184 -5.17 -3.61 10.51
C LEU A 184 -5.47 -2.86 11.82
N PRO A 185 -4.65 -1.87 12.19
CA PRO A 185 -4.97 -0.91 13.25
C PRO A 185 -6.39 -0.31 13.10
N PRO A 186 -7.01 0.20 14.18
CA PRO A 186 -8.39 0.69 14.19
C PRO A 186 -8.52 2.04 13.47
N PHE A 187 -8.36 2.02 12.14
CA PHE A 187 -8.56 3.18 11.29
C PHE A 187 -10.04 3.50 11.11
N TRP A 188 -10.35 4.78 10.93
CA TRP A 188 -11.65 5.15 10.41
C TRP A 188 -11.75 4.72 8.94
N TYR A 189 -12.74 3.87 8.62
CA TYR A 189 -12.86 3.19 7.34
C TYR A 189 -13.74 3.97 6.35
N THR A 190 -13.30 4.09 5.09
CA THR A 190 -14.09 4.67 4.01
C THR A 190 -13.80 4.02 2.66
N THR A 191 -14.80 4.01 1.78
CA THR A 191 -14.67 3.67 0.35
C THR A 191 -14.85 4.87 -0.56
N ARG A 192 -15.10 6.05 0.01
CA ARG A 192 -15.42 7.29 -0.71
C ARG A 192 -14.14 8.06 -1.05
N PRO A 193 -13.75 8.20 -2.33
CA PRO A 193 -12.53 8.91 -2.73
C PRO A 193 -12.46 10.35 -2.22
N GLU A 194 -13.57 11.08 -2.27
CA GLU A 194 -13.68 12.48 -1.86
C GLU A 194 -13.40 12.67 -0.37
N VAL A 195 -13.72 11.67 0.46
CA VAL A 195 -13.45 11.71 1.89
C VAL A 195 -11.95 11.53 2.15
N ALA A 196 -11.32 10.61 1.43
CA ALA A 196 -9.87 10.38 1.54
C ALA A 196 -9.08 11.59 1.03
N ARG A 197 -9.42 12.13 -0.16
CA ARG A 197 -8.79 13.32 -0.73
C ARG A 197 -8.99 14.55 0.16
N GLY A 198 -10.21 14.81 0.64
CA GLY A 198 -10.46 15.93 1.55
C GLY A 198 -9.70 15.81 2.89
N ALA A 199 -9.43 14.59 3.37
CA ALA A 199 -8.57 14.39 4.53
C ALA A 199 -7.10 14.69 4.22
N LEU A 200 -6.60 14.23 3.06
CA LEU A 200 -5.25 14.52 2.59
C LEU A 200 -5.02 16.01 2.37
N GLU A 201 -5.98 16.73 1.79
CA GLU A 201 -5.91 18.18 1.61
C GLU A 201 -5.85 18.96 2.93
N ARG A 202 -6.55 18.47 3.97
CA ARG A 202 -6.45 19.04 5.33
C ARG A 202 -5.09 18.77 5.96
N LEU A 203 -4.52 17.58 5.73
CA LEU A 203 -3.15 17.27 6.15
C LEU A 203 -2.13 18.10 5.36
N ALA A 204 -2.43 18.44 4.11
CA ALA A 204 -1.53 19.21 3.28
C ALA A 204 -1.33 20.65 3.78
N LYS A 205 -2.35 21.20 4.45
CA LYS A 205 -2.37 22.55 5.02
C LYS A 205 -1.89 22.62 6.47
N SER A 206 -1.66 21.46 7.12
CA SER A 206 -1.19 21.34 8.49
C SER A 206 0.32 21.20 8.56
#